data_AF-A0A971ICG4-F1
#
_entry.id   AF-A0A971ICG4-F1
#
_cell.length_a   1.000
_cell.length_b   1.000
_cell.length_c   1.000
_cell.angle_alpha   90.00
_cell.angle_beta   90.00
_cell.angle_gamma   90.00
#
_symmetry.space_group_name_H-M   'P 1'
#
loop_
_entity.id
_entity.type
_entity.pdbx_description
1 polymer ?
#
loop_
_entity_poly.entity_id
_entity_poly.type
_entity_poly.pdbx_seq_one_letter_code
_entity_poly.pdbx_strand_id
1 'polypeptide(L)'
;MTIRNGAERSWFSLITPANGIMPGRNELPDLFFKLLYSKGFPNNDIMAEGLFDTWISAEFPCRMFHKVDWLACFQTTGYLENSKHLNTPTVTPRTLYRASPARYRHYLSWTDDLEVANFFNDRNNKYFNLHEPSYIWVVHPQPTQLLAHFTKGRGESEWILNVNKNDTEKLQYKSV
;
A
#
# COMPACT_ATOMS: atom_id res chain seq x y z
N MET A 1 41.27 -17.23 9.71
CA MET A 1 39.92 -16.82 10.15
C MET A 1 39.74 -15.40 9.67
N THR A 2 39.16 -15.25 8.47
CA THR A 2 39.04 -13.96 7.79
C THR A 2 37.57 -13.57 7.84
N ILE A 3 37.24 -12.59 8.67
CA ILE A 3 35.89 -12.01 8.74
C ILE A 3 35.69 -11.31 7.39
N ARG A 4 34.94 -11.94 6.49
CA ARG A 4 34.47 -11.27 5.27
C ARG A 4 33.44 -10.23 5.70
N ASN A 5 33.74 -8.98 5.37
CA ASN A 5 32.89 -7.80 5.50
C ASN A 5 31.39 -8.15 5.35
N GLY A 6 30.61 -7.87 6.38
CA GLY A 6 29.16 -7.99 6.34
C GLY A 6 28.62 -6.97 5.35
N ALA A 7 28.32 -7.43 4.13
CA ALA A 7 27.52 -6.64 3.21
C ALA A 7 26.19 -6.36 3.92
N GLU A 8 25.89 -5.08 4.11
CA GLU A 8 24.64 -4.62 4.70
C GLU A 8 23.49 -5.26 3.90
N ARG A 9 22.72 -6.14 4.55
CA ARG A 9 21.57 -6.75 3.90
C ARG A 9 20.53 -5.65 3.77
N SER A 10 20.19 -5.30 2.54
CA SER A 10 19.13 -4.35 2.21
C SER A 10 18.05 -5.09 1.44
N TRP A 11 16.86 -4.50 1.32
CA TRP A 11 15.82 -5.06 0.45
C TRP A 11 16.36 -5.34 -0.96
N PHE A 12 17.08 -4.37 -1.56
CA PHE A 12 17.68 -4.50 -2.88
C PHE A 12 18.62 -5.70 -3.00
N SER A 13 19.54 -5.90 -2.05
CA SER A 13 20.47 -7.03 -2.14
C SER A 13 19.81 -8.40 -1.99
N LEU A 14 18.58 -8.46 -1.46
CA LEU A 14 17.80 -9.70 -1.36
C LEU A 14 17.03 -10.03 -2.65
N ILE A 15 16.70 -9.03 -3.46
CA ILE A 15 15.93 -9.22 -4.70
C ILE A 15 16.75 -9.14 -5.98
N THR A 16 17.98 -8.60 -5.92
CA THR A 16 18.88 -8.57 -7.09
C THR A 16 19.37 -10.00 -7.39
N PRO A 17 19.07 -10.56 -8.57
CA PRO A 17 19.59 -11.86 -8.97
C PRO A 17 21.10 -11.82 -9.24
N ALA A 18 21.74 -12.98 -9.30
CA ALA A 18 23.19 -13.10 -9.52
C ALA A 18 23.68 -12.48 -10.85
N ASN A 19 22.79 -12.31 -11.82
CA ASN A 19 23.09 -11.64 -13.10
C ASN A 19 23.07 -10.10 -13.02
N GLY A 20 22.72 -9.52 -11.86
CA GLY A 20 22.69 -8.09 -11.62
C GLY A 20 21.53 -7.33 -12.27
N ILE A 21 20.60 -8.02 -12.94
CA ILE A 21 19.46 -7.39 -13.61
C ILE A 21 18.37 -7.11 -12.57
N MET A 22 18.03 -5.85 -12.38
CA MET A 22 16.98 -5.45 -11.46
C MET A 22 15.60 -5.99 -11.91
N PRO A 23 14.83 -6.58 -10.99
CA PRO A 23 13.47 -7.00 -11.29
C PRO A 23 12.59 -5.85 -11.76
N GLY A 24 11.62 -6.15 -12.62
CA GLY A 24 10.59 -5.21 -12.99
C GLY A 24 9.67 -4.87 -11.81
N ARG A 25 9.14 -3.64 -11.78
CA ARG A 25 8.25 -3.15 -10.70
C ARG A 25 7.06 -4.06 -10.37
N ASN A 26 6.55 -4.78 -11.36
CA ASN A 26 5.42 -5.70 -11.20
C ASN A 26 5.84 -7.12 -10.78
N GLU A 27 7.14 -7.42 -10.75
CA GLU A 27 7.71 -8.67 -10.24
C GLU A 27 7.99 -8.59 -8.73
N LEU A 28 8.10 -7.37 -8.18
CA LEU A 28 8.38 -7.14 -6.77
C LEU A 28 7.41 -7.85 -5.81
N PRO A 29 6.07 -7.88 -6.05
CA PRO A 29 5.16 -8.61 -5.18
C PRO A 29 5.50 -10.09 -5.06
N ASP A 30 5.82 -10.76 -6.17
CA ASP A 30 6.18 -12.18 -6.17
C ASP A 30 7.47 -12.41 -5.37
N LEU A 31 8.48 -11.57 -5.59
CA LEU A 31 9.75 -11.65 -4.87
C LEU A 31 9.59 -11.39 -3.37
N PHE A 32 8.78 -10.40 -2.99
CA PHE A 32 8.49 -10.06 -1.60
C PHE A 32 7.83 -11.24 -0.88
N PHE A 33 6.75 -11.79 -1.45
CA PHE A 33 6.05 -12.91 -0.83
C PHE A 33 6.84 -14.22 -0.88
N LYS A 34 7.61 -14.46 -1.95
CA LYS A 34 8.54 -15.59 -2.01
C LYS A 34 9.58 -15.52 -0.91
N LEU A 35 10.15 -14.34 -0.62
CA LEU A 35 11.07 -14.17 0.50
C LEU A 35 10.37 -14.40 1.84
N LEU A 36 9.19 -13.80 2.03
CA LEU A 36 8.37 -13.94 3.24
C LEU A 36 8.08 -15.41 3.57
N TYR A 37 7.69 -16.21 2.57
CA TYR A 37 7.30 -17.61 2.77
C TYR A 37 8.46 -18.62 2.76
N SER A 38 9.63 -18.28 2.22
CA SER A 38 10.74 -19.23 2.09
C SER A 38 11.79 -19.10 3.20
N LYS A 39 12.33 -17.90 3.39
CA LYS A 39 13.47 -17.65 4.30
C LYS A 39 13.14 -16.63 5.39
N GLY A 40 12.05 -15.89 5.23
CA GLY A 40 11.73 -14.74 6.06
C GLY A 40 12.66 -13.55 5.78
N PHE A 41 12.31 -12.40 6.36
CA PHE A 41 13.16 -11.22 6.33
C PHE A 41 14.22 -11.28 7.42
N PRO A 42 15.44 -10.74 7.20
CA PRO A 42 16.48 -10.75 8.22
C PRO A 42 16.11 -9.92 9.47
N ASN A 43 15.31 -8.87 9.31
CA ASN A 43 14.75 -8.04 10.36
C ASN A 43 13.52 -7.28 9.85
N ASN A 44 12.81 -6.60 10.75
CA ASN A 44 11.60 -5.84 10.43
C ASN A 44 11.87 -4.58 9.60
N ASP A 45 13.06 -3.98 9.68
CA ASP A 45 13.40 -2.79 8.89
C ASP A 45 13.49 -3.14 7.39
N ILE A 46 14.16 -4.23 7.05
CA ILE A 46 14.25 -4.72 5.67
C ILE A 46 12.87 -5.19 5.16
N MET A 47 12.04 -5.75 6.03
CA MET A 47 10.65 -6.07 5.68
C MET A 47 9.85 -4.80 5.36
N ALA A 48 10.01 -3.73 6.15
CA ALA A 48 9.35 -2.46 5.90
C ALA A 48 9.83 -1.78 4.61
N GLU A 49 11.14 -1.80 4.34
CA GLU A 49 11.71 -1.35 3.06
C GLU A 49 11.10 -2.10 1.87
N GLY A 50 11.09 -3.44 1.95
CA GLY A 50 10.55 -4.27 0.88
C GLY A 50 9.04 -4.09 0.70
N LEU A 51 8.30 -3.95 1.80
CA LEU A 51 6.85 -3.75 1.76
C LEU A 51 6.50 -2.40 1.14
N PHE A 52 7.19 -1.34 1.55
CA PHE A 52 7.06 -0.01 0.95
C PHE A 52 7.35 -0.06 -0.55
N ASP A 53 8.57 -0.47 -0.94
CA ASP A 53 9.00 -0.49 -2.34
C ASP A 53 8.07 -1.32 -3.22
N THR A 54 7.72 -2.52 -2.76
CA THR A 54 6.81 -3.41 -3.48
C THR A 54 5.42 -2.80 -3.68
N TRP A 55 4.85 -2.18 -2.62
CA TRP A 55 3.51 -1.60 -2.68
C TRP A 55 3.43 -0.38 -3.59
N ILE A 56 4.40 0.55 -3.48
CA ILE A 56 4.39 1.79 -4.25
C ILE A 56 4.77 1.58 -5.72
N SER A 57 5.55 0.54 -6.02
CA SER A 57 6.04 0.26 -7.38
C SER A 57 5.05 -0.56 -8.21
N ALA A 58 4.29 -1.47 -7.59
CA ALA A 58 3.30 -2.28 -8.30
C ALA A 58 2.09 -1.44 -8.73
N GLU A 59 1.64 -1.61 -9.98
CA GLU A 59 0.49 -0.86 -10.51
C GLU A 59 -0.84 -1.32 -9.90
N PHE A 60 -0.94 -2.61 -9.56
CA PHE A 60 -2.12 -3.21 -8.93
C PHE A 60 -1.72 -4.31 -7.93
N PRO A 61 -1.13 -4.00 -6.77
CA PRO A 61 -0.58 -5.00 -5.84
C PRO A 61 -1.62 -6.05 -5.41
N CYS A 62 -2.88 -5.63 -5.22
CA CYS A 62 -4.00 -6.50 -4.84
C CYS A 62 -4.50 -7.44 -5.96
N ARG A 63 -3.96 -7.36 -7.19
CA ARG A 63 -4.22 -8.35 -8.25
C ARG A 63 -3.26 -9.54 -8.17
N MET A 64 -2.07 -9.33 -7.62
CA MET A 64 -1.03 -10.35 -7.49
C MET A 64 -1.23 -11.18 -6.22
N PHE A 65 -1.57 -10.52 -5.11
CA PHE A 65 -1.83 -11.16 -3.82
C PHE A 65 -3.12 -10.61 -3.21
N HIS A 66 -3.80 -11.41 -2.39
CA HIS A 66 -5.09 -11.02 -1.85
C HIS A 66 -4.93 -9.91 -0.81
N LYS A 67 -6.00 -9.12 -0.63
CA LYS A 67 -6.08 -8.07 0.41
C LYS A 67 -5.62 -8.58 1.78
N VAL A 68 -6.02 -9.80 2.14
CA VAL A 68 -5.73 -10.40 3.44
C VAL A 68 -4.23 -10.62 3.66
N ASP A 69 -3.49 -10.99 2.61
CA ASP A 69 -2.04 -11.22 2.68
C ASP A 69 -1.32 -9.88 2.91
N TRP A 70 -1.69 -8.86 2.13
CA TRP A 70 -1.17 -7.51 2.31
C TRP A 70 -1.48 -6.94 3.68
N LEU A 71 -2.72 -7.11 4.16
CA LEU A 71 -3.15 -6.66 5.48
C LEU A 71 -2.28 -7.31 6.57
N ALA A 72 -2.03 -8.61 6.47
CA ALA A 72 -1.17 -9.32 7.42
C ALA A 72 0.26 -8.77 7.42
N CYS A 73 0.83 -8.46 6.25
CA CYS A 73 2.15 -7.85 6.13
C CYS A 73 2.20 -6.48 6.84
N PHE A 74 1.25 -5.59 6.55
CA PHE A 74 1.18 -4.27 7.16
C PHE A 74 0.94 -4.31 8.68
N GLN A 75 0.11 -5.22 9.16
CA GLN A 75 -0.12 -5.41 10.59
C GLN A 75 1.13 -5.95 11.29
N THR A 76 1.88 -6.83 10.64
CA THR A 76 3.12 -7.41 11.18
C THR A 76 4.22 -6.37 11.30
N THR A 77 4.32 -5.42 10.36
CA THR A 77 5.31 -4.34 10.43
C THR A 77 4.96 -3.29 11.47
N GLY A 78 3.69 -3.16 11.87
CA GLY A 78 3.23 -1.99 12.61
C GLY A 78 3.11 -0.76 11.70
N TYR A 79 2.95 0.43 12.30
CA TYR A 79 2.74 1.66 11.54
C TYR A 79 4.00 2.09 10.78
N LEU A 80 3.85 2.31 9.47
CA LEU A 80 4.92 2.75 8.59
C LEU A 80 4.71 4.17 8.07
N GLU A 81 5.78 4.97 8.08
CA GLU A 81 5.86 6.20 7.31
C GLU A 81 6.91 6.00 6.21
N ASN A 82 6.44 5.79 4.98
CA ASN A 82 7.24 5.24 3.89
C ASN A 82 7.89 3.90 4.29
N SER A 83 9.21 3.78 4.26
CA SER A 83 9.93 2.56 4.65
C SER A 83 10.31 2.48 6.13
N LYS A 84 9.87 3.44 6.97
CA LYS A 84 10.32 3.55 8.36
C LYS A 84 9.23 3.21 9.36
N HIS A 85 9.58 2.43 10.37
CA HIS A 85 8.75 2.20 11.55
C HIS A 85 8.62 3.47 12.38
N LEU A 86 7.39 3.86 12.68
CA LEU A 86 7.07 4.96 13.60
C LEU A 86 5.93 4.55 14.53
N ASN A 87 5.72 5.35 15.57
CA ASN A 87 4.52 5.22 16.39
C ASN A 87 3.29 5.61 15.57
N THR A 88 2.20 4.86 15.73
CA THR A 88 0.91 5.21 15.14
C THR A 88 0.52 6.63 15.55
N PRO A 89 0.14 7.50 14.59
CA PRO A 89 -0.26 8.86 14.89
C PRO A 89 -1.45 8.91 15.85
N THR A 90 -1.37 9.75 16.88
CA THR A 90 -2.50 10.00 17.79
C THR A 90 -3.54 10.92 17.16
N VAL A 91 -3.13 11.72 16.17
CA VAL A 91 -4.00 12.58 15.37
C VAL A 91 -4.14 11.94 14.00
N THR A 92 -5.37 11.64 13.59
CA THR A 92 -5.67 11.05 12.29
C THR A 92 -6.09 12.11 11.27
N PRO A 93 -5.92 11.85 9.96
CA PRO A 93 -6.56 12.65 8.93
C PRO A 93 -8.06 12.70 9.18
N ARG A 94 -8.65 13.90 9.10
CA ARG A 94 -10.08 14.08 9.36
C ARG A 94 -10.94 13.26 8.39
N THR A 95 -10.54 13.22 7.13
CA THR A 95 -11.28 12.58 6.05
C THR A 95 -10.29 11.97 5.06
N LEU A 96 -10.52 10.73 4.67
CA LEU A 96 -9.81 10.07 3.58
C LEU A 96 -10.80 9.63 2.50
N TYR A 97 -10.31 9.57 1.27
CA TYR A 97 -11.07 9.32 0.05
C TYR A 97 -10.51 8.13 -0.71
N ARG A 98 -11.40 7.41 -1.41
CA ARG A 98 -11.02 6.33 -2.32
C ARG A 98 -11.97 6.27 -3.51
N ALA A 99 -11.44 6.33 -4.72
CA ALA A 99 -12.20 6.03 -5.93
C ALA A 99 -12.22 4.52 -6.18
N SER A 100 -13.39 3.90 -6.10
CA SER A 100 -13.53 2.48 -6.46
C SER A 100 -14.98 2.05 -6.72
N PRO A 101 -15.16 0.92 -7.44
CA PRO A 101 -16.38 0.12 -7.40
C PRO A 101 -16.84 -0.19 -5.97
N ALA A 102 -18.16 -0.32 -5.74
CA ALA A 102 -18.72 -0.50 -4.41
C ALA A 102 -18.19 -1.73 -3.66
N ARG A 103 -17.84 -2.80 -4.38
CA ARG A 103 -17.23 -4.00 -3.78
C ARG A 103 -15.82 -3.79 -3.23
N TYR A 104 -15.09 -2.78 -3.71
CA TYR A 104 -13.71 -2.48 -3.30
C TYR A 104 -13.59 -1.26 -2.38
N ARG A 105 -14.71 -0.73 -1.89
CA ARG A 105 -14.73 0.47 -1.03
C ARG A 105 -13.95 0.34 0.28
N HIS A 106 -13.70 -0.88 0.74
CA HIS A 106 -13.05 -1.21 2.02
C HIS A 106 -11.63 -1.78 1.82
N TYR A 107 -11.02 -1.53 0.66
CA TYR A 107 -9.65 -1.95 0.37
C TYR A 107 -8.64 -0.96 0.95
N LEU A 108 -7.36 -1.33 0.89
CA LEU A 108 -6.34 -0.74 1.77
C LEU A 108 -5.91 0.69 1.41
N SER A 109 -5.96 1.08 0.14
CA SER A 109 -5.38 2.34 -0.35
C SER A 109 -6.39 3.50 -0.34
N TRP A 110 -6.03 4.59 0.33
CA TRP A 110 -6.83 5.81 0.50
C TRP A 110 -5.95 7.05 0.31
N THR A 111 -6.56 8.21 0.08
CA THR A 111 -5.85 9.49 -0.01
C THR A 111 -6.56 10.56 0.79
N ASP A 112 -5.86 11.52 1.36
CA ASP A 112 -6.44 12.73 1.96
C ASP A 112 -6.74 13.84 0.94
N ASP A 113 -6.37 13.63 -0.33
CA ASP A 113 -6.59 14.56 -1.42
C ASP A 113 -7.83 14.19 -2.26
N LEU A 114 -8.84 15.05 -2.19
CA LEU A 114 -10.09 14.87 -2.95
C LEU A 114 -9.87 15.00 -4.46
N GLU A 115 -8.93 15.82 -4.93
CA GLU A 115 -8.61 15.97 -6.35
C GLU A 115 -8.00 14.68 -6.91
N VAL A 116 -7.09 14.06 -6.16
CA VAL A 116 -6.54 12.73 -6.49
C VAL A 116 -7.65 11.69 -6.57
N ALA A 117 -8.58 11.67 -5.61
CA ALA A 117 -9.72 10.77 -5.65
C ALA A 117 -10.64 11.03 -6.86
N ASN A 118 -10.91 12.29 -7.22
CA ASN A 118 -11.68 12.63 -8.43
C ASN A 118 -10.96 12.14 -9.70
N PHE A 119 -9.65 12.39 -9.83
CA PHE A 119 -8.85 11.93 -10.96
C PHE A 119 -8.95 10.42 -11.16
N PHE A 120 -8.78 9.64 -10.08
CA PHE A 120 -8.93 8.18 -10.16
C PHE A 120 -10.37 7.77 -10.47
N ASN A 121 -11.38 8.47 -9.96
CA ASN A 121 -12.77 8.16 -10.25
C ASN A 121 -13.10 8.36 -11.73
N ASP A 122 -12.68 9.47 -12.31
CA ASP A 122 -12.86 9.79 -13.73
C ASP A 122 -12.08 8.82 -14.60
N ARG A 123 -10.81 8.56 -14.27
CA ARG A 123 -9.98 7.59 -14.97
C ARG A 123 -10.62 6.20 -14.96
N ASN A 124 -11.09 5.75 -13.80
CA ASN A 124 -11.77 4.47 -13.60
C ASN A 124 -13.00 4.33 -14.48
N ASN A 125 -13.87 5.33 -14.48
CA ASN A 125 -15.12 5.30 -15.24
C ASN A 125 -14.92 5.51 -16.76
N LYS A 126 -13.86 6.20 -17.18
CA LYS A 126 -13.61 6.53 -18.59
C LYS A 126 -12.80 5.46 -19.32
N TYR A 127 -11.77 4.90 -18.68
CA TYR A 127 -10.76 4.08 -19.37
C TYR A 127 -10.78 2.60 -19.01
N PHE A 128 -11.46 2.21 -17.93
CA PHE A 128 -11.54 0.82 -17.54
C PHE A 128 -12.95 0.25 -17.80
N ASN A 129 -13.00 -0.94 -18.37
CA ASN A 129 -14.25 -1.66 -18.59
C ASN A 129 -14.71 -2.31 -17.27
N LEU A 130 -15.21 -1.50 -16.34
CA LEU A 130 -15.66 -1.95 -15.02
C LEU A 130 -17.05 -2.56 -15.11
N HIS A 131 -17.26 -3.68 -14.41
CA HIS A 131 -18.59 -4.29 -14.27
C HIS A 131 -19.61 -3.41 -13.51
N GLU A 132 -19.12 -2.45 -12.72
CA GLU A 132 -19.95 -1.46 -12.02
C GLU A 132 -19.19 -0.12 -11.97
N PRO A 133 -19.90 1.02 -11.88
CA PRO A 133 -19.25 2.33 -11.82
C PRO A 133 -18.34 2.48 -10.59
N SER A 134 -17.26 3.25 -10.77
CA SER A 134 -16.48 3.79 -9.67
C SER A 134 -17.23 4.97 -9.04
N TYR A 135 -17.14 5.05 -7.71
CA TYR A 135 -17.58 6.20 -6.92
C TYR A 135 -16.47 6.62 -5.97
N ILE A 136 -16.57 7.83 -5.43
CA ILE A 136 -15.73 8.29 -4.33
C ILE A 136 -16.37 7.82 -3.02
N TRP A 137 -15.58 7.09 -2.24
CA TRP A 137 -15.89 6.66 -0.90
C TRP A 137 -15.12 7.50 0.10
N VAL A 138 -15.72 7.72 1.26
CA VAL A 138 -15.18 8.51 2.36
C VAL A 138 -15.05 7.63 3.59
N VAL A 139 -13.98 7.86 4.36
CA VAL A 139 -13.80 7.29 5.70
C VAL A 139 -13.23 8.33 6.66
N HIS A 140 -13.62 8.21 7.93
CA HIS A 140 -13.08 8.99 9.05
C HIS A 140 -12.28 8.04 9.95
N PRO A 141 -10.98 7.86 9.70
CA PRO A 141 -10.21 6.78 10.32
C PRO A 141 -9.94 7.03 11.81
N GLN A 142 -10.00 5.96 12.59
CA GLN A 142 -9.46 5.89 13.94
C GLN A 142 -7.96 5.56 13.90
N PRO A 143 -7.16 5.96 14.91
CA PRO A 143 -5.72 5.64 14.96
C PRO A 143 -5.41 4.16 14.73
N THR A 144 -6.21 3.27 15.31
CA THR A 144 -6.04 1.81 15.20
C THR A 144 -6.30 1.24 13.80
N GLN A 145 -6.84 2.05 12.89
CA GLN A 145 -7.08 1.67 11.49
C GLN A 145 -5.91 2.09 10.59
N LEU A 146 -5.00 2.96 11.05
CA LEU A 146 -3.86 3.43 10.28
C LEU A 146 -2.74 2.38 10.28
N LEU A 147 -2.37 1.90 9.09
CA LEU A 147 -1.30 0.91 8.93
C LEU A 147 -0.04 1.51 8.31
N ALA A 148 -0.20 2.44 7.37
CA ALA A 148 0.93 3.15 6.79
C ALA A 148 0.49 4.48 6.16
N HIS A 149 1.47 5.35 5.93
CA HIS A 149 1.34 6.56 5.16
C HIS A 149 2.56 6.72 4.25
N PHE A 150 2.30 6.81 2.95
CA PHE A 150 3.30 6.85 1.89
C PHE A 150 3.18 8.17 1.13
N THR A 151 4.24 8.96 1.21
CA THR A 151 4.35 10.28 0.56
C THR A 151 5.47 10.33 -0.48
N LYS A 152 6.24 9.23 -0.60
CA LYS A 152 7.32 9.06 -1.55
C LYS A 152 6.95 8.00 -2.59
N GLY A 153 7.41 8.19 -3.83
CA GLY A 153 7.22 7.24 -4.93
C GLY A 153 6.40 7.82 -6.07
N ARG A 154 5.07 7.83 -5.94
CA ARG A 154 4.14 8.24 -7.01
C ARG A 154 3.75 9.72 -7.02
N GLY A 155 4.28 10.52 -6.09
CA GLY A 155 3.87 11.92 -5.91
C GLY A 155 2.45 12.06 -5.34
N GLU A 156 1.93 10.99 -4.74
CA GLU A 156 0.61 10.92 -4.11
C GLU A 156 0.78 10.76 -2.60
N SER A 157 -0.19 11.27 -1.83
CA SER A 157 -0.35 11.00 -0.39
C SER A 157 -1.25 9.79 -0.24
N GLU A 158 -0.65 8.61 0.00
CA GLU A 158 -1.35 7.33 0.09
C GLU A 158 -1.37 6.82 1.54
N TRP A 159 -2.57 6.65 2.08
CA TRP A 159 -2.84 6.07 3.38
C TRP A 159 -3.27 4.61 3.25
N ILE A 160 -2.65 3.73 4.04
CA ILE A 160 -2.98 2.30 4.10
C ILE A 160 -3.84 2.05 5.34
N LEU A 161 -5.07 1.59 5.13
CA LEU A 161 -6.06 1.43 6.19
C LEU A 161 -6.58 -0.01 6.35
N ASN A 162 -6.84 -0.39 7.60
CA ASN A 162 -7.69 -1.53 7.93
C ASN A 162 -9.12 -1.08 8.26
N VAL A 163 -9.98 -1.01 7.25
CA VAL A 163 -11.38 -0.58 7.37
C VAL A 163 -12.35 -1.65 6.90
N ASN A 164 -13.53 -1.67 7.52
CA ASN A 164 -14.65 -2.49 7.12
C ASN A 164 -15.57 -1.74 6.15
N LYS A 165 -16.39 -2.49 5.41
CA LYS A 165 -17.37 -1.94 4.46
C LYS A 165 -18.42 -1.00 5.08
N ASN A 166 -18.59 -1.06 6.41
CA ASN A 166 -19.54 -0.26 7.17
C ASN A 166 -18.90 1.03 7.71
N ASP A 167 -17.56 1.14 7.65
CA ASP A 167 -16.83 2.34 8.07
C ASP A 167 -16.81 3.40 6.95
N THR A 168 -17.30 3.03 5.76
CA THR A 168 -17.17 3.82 4.54
C THR A 168 -18.54 4.27 4.04
N GLU A 169 -18.64 5.52 3.65
CA GLU A 169 -19.83 6.07 3.02
C GLU A 169 -19.52 6.58 1.62
N LYS A 170 -20.54 6.60 0.75
CA LYS A 170 -20.39 7.15 -0.59
C LYS A 170 -20.46 8.67 -0.49
N LEU A 171 -19.49 9.37 -1.10
CA LEU A 171 -19.54 10.82 -1.18
C LEU A 171 -20.79 11.25 -1.96
N GLN A 172 -21.70 11.95 -1.29
CA GLN A 172 -22.86 12.56 -1.93
C GLN A 172 -22.49 13.97 -2.37
N TYR A 173 -22.44 14.23 -3.67
CA TYR A 173 -22.44 15.61 -4.15
C TYR A 173 -23.80 16.20 -3.79
N LYS A 174 -23.82 17.22 -2.95
CA LYS A 174 -25.02 18.07 -2.85
C LYS A 174 -25.20 18.69 -4.23
N SER A 175 -26.32 18.39 -4.88
CA SER A 175 -26.75 19.15 -6.05
C SER A 175 -26.81 20.61 -5.62
N VAL A 176 -25.95 21.43 -6.22
CA VAL A 176 -26.00 22.90 -6.08
C VAL A 176 -27.22 23.41 -6.85
#